data_AF-A0A964HH34-F1
#
_entry.id   AF-A0A964HH34-F1
#
_cell.length_a   1.000
_cell.length_b   1.000
_cell.length_c   1.000
_cell.angle_alpha   90.00
_cell.angle_beta   90.00
_cell.angle_gamma   90.00
#
_symmetry.space_group_name_H-M   'P 1'
#
loop_
_entity.id
_entity.type
_entity.pdbx_description
1 polymer ?
#
loop_
_entity_poly.entity_id
_entity_poly.type
_entity_poly.pdbx_seq_one_letter_code
_entity_poly.pdbx_strand_id
1 'polypeptide(L)'
;MSKTKETTQPAPVKELSGETIYCYHCGTRHPKEEMRQIETKGVKRWRCIKSIEATKRGTAERDAFGQRVSAINKAEAQAKIRKTLNVER
;
A
#
# COMPACT_ATOMS: atom_id res chain seq x y z
N MET A 1 2.51 30.44 -19.96
CA MET A 1 3.04 29.07 -19.81
C MET A 1 3.03 28.73 -18.33
N SER A 2 2.14 27.81 -17.96
CA SER A 2 1.70 27.49 -16.60
C SER A 2 2.79 26.84 -15.76
N LYS A 3 3.04 27.38 -14.56
CA LYS A 3 3.80 26.70 -13.51
C LYS A 3 3.02 26.77 -12.20
N THR A 4 1.97 25.97 -12.12
CA THR A 4 1.31 25.66 -10.84
C THR A 4 2.17 24.58 -10.18
N LYS A 5 3.14 24.99 -9.36
CA LYS A 5 3.79 24.07 -8.41
C LYS A 5 2.89 23.99 -7.18
N GLU A 6 1.90 23.11 -7.26
CA GLU A 6 1.20 22.61 -6.08
C GLU A 6 2.19 21.70 -5.33
N THR A 7 2.92 22.29 -4.40
CA THR A 7 3.65 21.52 -3.38
C THR A 7 2.83 21.59 -2.12
N THR A 8 1.90 20.63 -2.03
CA THR A 8 1.12 20.31 -0.85
C THR A 8 2.07 20.10 0.33
N GLN A 9 2.20 21.13 1.16
CA GLN A 9 2.79 21.04 2.48
C GLN A 9 1.95 20.04 3.29
N PRO A 10 2.51 18.95 3.86
CA PRO A 10 1.77 18.18 4.84
C PRO A 10 1.56 19.06 6.07
N ALA A 11 0.31 19.12 6.52
CA ALA A 11 -0.18 19.96 7.61
C ALA A 11 0.69 19.88 8.88
N PRO A 12 0.79 20.98 9.65
CA PRO A 12 1.44 20.97 10.95
C PRO A 12 0.74 19.96 11.87
N VAL A 13 1.54 19.04 12.41
CA VAL A 13 1.11 18.04 13.39
C VAL A 13 0.51 18.74 14.59
N LYS A 14 -0.78 18.50 14.78
CA LYS A 14 -1.63 19.12 15.79
C LYS A 14 -1.22 18.56 17.15
N GLU A 15 -0.55 19.37 17.97
CA GLU A 15 -0.38 19.10 19.39
C GLU A 15 -1.75 19.22 20.08
N LEU A 16 -2.42 18.08 20.27
CA LEU A 16 -3.60 17.97 21.13
C LEU A 16 -3.32 16.92 22.21
N SER A 17 -2.77 17.43 23.31
CA SER A 17 -3.11 17.04 24.69
C SER A 17 -3.82 15.69 24.87
N GLY A 18 -3.04 14.65 25.20
CA GLY A 18 -3.31 13.89 26.42
C GLY A 18 -3.27 12.36 26.37
N GLU A 19 -3.61 11.72 25.26
CA GLU A 19 -3.74 10.26 25.23
C GLU A 19 -2.79 9.64 24.20
N THR A 20 -1.58 9.30 24.64
CA THR A 20 -0.65 8.50 23.83
C THR A 20 -0.95 7.01 24.03
N ILE A 21 -1.24 6.28 22.95
CA ILE A 21 -1.47 4.84 22.96
C ILE A 21 -0.19 4.13 22.50
N TYR A 22 0.09 2.97 23.09
CA TYR A 22 1.23 2.15 22.73
C TYR A 22 1.00 1.40 21.41
N CYS A 23 1.94 1.55 20.46
CA CYS A 23 1.90 0.79 19.21
C CYS A 23 2.73 -0.50 19.31
N TYR A 24 2.05 -1.64 19.14
CA TYR A 24 2.68 -2.96 19.13
C TYR A 24 3.61 -3.23 17.93
N HIS A 25 3.58 -2.41 16.88
CA HIS A 25 4.44 -2.60 15.72
C HIS A 25 5.72 -1.77 15.78
N CYS A 26 5.63 -0.53 16.28
CA CYS A 26 6.76 0.40 16.35
C CYS A 26 7.47 0.39 17.72
N GLY A 27 6.88 -0.25 18.73
CA GLY A 27 7.40 -0.24 20.10
C GLY A 27 7.39 1.16 20.75
N THR A 28 6.66 2.12 20.17
CA THR A 28 6.65 3.53 20.56
C THR A 28 5.21 3.97 20.88
N ARG A 29 5.07 4.99 21.72
CA ARG A 29 3.78 5.61 22.04
C ARG A 29 3.45 6.70 21.02
N HIS A 30 2.23 6.67 20.48
CA HIS A 30 1.73 7.64 19.51
C HIS A 30 0.47 8.32 20.03
N PRO A 31 0.17 9.56 19.63
CA PRO A 31 -1.11 10.18 19.96
C PRO A 31 -2.27 9.32 19.39
N LYS A 32 -3.38 9.23 20.13
CA LYS A 32 -4.58 8.50 19.75
C LYS A 32 -5.11 8.87 18.36
N GLU A 33 -4.95 10.13 17.95
CA GLU A 33 -5.31 10.63 16.62
C GLU A 33 -4.49 9.96 15.49
N GLU A 34 -3.23 9.59 15.75
CA GLU A 34 -2.37 8.85 14.83
C GLU A 34 -2.46 7.32 15.00
N MET A 35 -3.34 6.83 15.87
CA MET A 35 -3.53 5.42 16.12
C MET A 35 -4.85 4.92 15.57
N ARG A 36 -4.81 3.73 14.96
CA ARG A 36 -5.99 3.06 14.44
C ARG A 36 -6.03 1.63 14.97
N GLN A 37 -7.22 1.22 15.41
CA GLN A 37 -7.48 -0.16 15.75
C GLN A 37 -7.69 -0.96 14.47
N ILE A 38 -6.93 -2.03 14.29
CA ILE A 38 -7.07 -2.96 13.16
C ILE A 38 -7.57 -4.29 13.71
N GLU A 39 -8.55 -4.86 13.02
CA GLU A 39 -9.00 -6.23 13.25
C GLU A 39 -8.30 -7.14 12.24
N THR A 40 -7.44 -8.02 12.74
CA THR A 40 -6.81 -9.07 11.93
C THR A 40 -7.16 -10.41 12.54
N LYS A 41 -7.93 -11.23 11.81
CA LYS A 41 -8.37 -12.59 12.21
C LYS A 41 -9.03 -12.62 13.61
N GLY A 42 -9.97 -11.71 13.86
CA GLY A 42 -10.73 -11.65 15.10
C GLY A 42 -10.03 -10.98 16.29
N VAL A 43 -8.77 -10.54 16.16
CA VAL A 43 -8.04 -9.83 17.22
C VAL A 43 -7.93 -8.35 16.90
N LYS A 44 -8.47 -7.51 17.79
CA LYS A 44 -8.35 -6.04 17.78
C LYS A 44 -6.96 -5.63 18.29
N ARG A 45 -6.13 -5.02 17.43
CA ARG A 45 -4.79 -4.51 17.80
C ARG A 45 -4.65 -3.04 17.46
N TRP A 46 -4.01 -2.28 18.36
CA TRP A 46 -3.66 -0.88 18.12
C TRP A 46 -2.35 -0.77 17.33
N ARG A 47 -2.41 -0.10 16.17
CA ARG A 47 -1.22 0.24 15.38
C ARG A 47 -1.28 1.68 14.90
N CYS A 48 -0.12 2.30 14.70
CA CYS A 48 -0.04 3.64 14.17
C CYS A 48 -0.40 3.66 12.68
N ILE A 49 -0.98 4.77 12.21
CA ILE A 49 -1.37 4.95 10.81
C ILE A 49 -0.17 4.76 9.87
N LYS A 50 1.01 5.27 10.25
CA LYS A 50 2.26 5.11 9.48
C LYS A 50 2.61 3.64 9.21
N SER A 51 2.51 2.76 10.22
CA SER A 51 2.74 1.31 10.06
C SER A 51 1.69 0.66 9.15
N ILE A 52 0.43 1.08 9.30
CA ILE A 52 -0.68 0.58 8.47
C ILE A 52 -0.45 0.95 7.01
N GLU A 53 -0.12 2.20 6.75
CA GLU A 53 0.18 2.68 5.40
C GLU A 53 1.41 2.00 4.81
N ALA A 54 2.49 1.83 5.58
CA ALA A 54 3.68 1.10 5.12
C ALA A 54 3.35 -0.34 4.73
N THR A 55 2.55 -1.03 5.55
CA THR A 55 2.10 -2.40 5.26
C THR A 55 1.17 -2.45 4.04
N LYS A 56 0.26 -1.48 3.91
CA LYS A 56 -0.63 -1.36 2.74
C LYS A 56 0.14 -1.07 1.46
N ARG A 57 1.13 -0.17 1.50
CA ARG A 57 2.00 0.13 0.35
C ARG A 57 2.76 -1.11 -0.09
N GLY A 58 3.33 -1.88 0.83
CA GLY A 58 4.01 -3.14 0.48
C GLY A 58 3.07 -4.19 -0.13
N THR A 59 1.79 -4.23 0.25
CA THR A 59 0.81 -5.13 -0.39
C THR A 59 0.35 -4.59 -1.74
N ALA A 60 0.05 -3.30 -1.85
CA ALA A 60 -0.39 -2.67 -3.10
C ALA A 60 0.71 -2.69 -4.17
N GLU A 61 1.96 -2.46 -3.79
CA GLU A 61 3.11 -2.49 -4.70
C GLU A 61 3.39 -3.92 -5.19
N ARG A 62 3.28 -4.91 -4.29
CA ARG A 62 3.37 -6.33 -4.66
C ARG A 62 2.23 -6.76 -5.59
N ASP A 63 1.01 -6.32 -5.30
CA ASP A 63 -0.17 -6.63 -6.13
C ASP A 63 -0.03 -6.01 -7.53
N ALA A 64 0.35 -4.74 -7.62
CA ALA A 64 0.60 -4.06 -8.89
C ALA A 64 1.74 -4.72 -9.69
N PHE A 65 2.77 -5.25 -9.02
CA PHE A 65 3.79 -6.06 -9.68
C PHE A 65 3.22 -7.38 -10.21
N GLY A 66 2.47 -8.12 -9.41
CA GLY A 66 1.83 -9.37 -9.83
C GLY A 66 0.88 -9.21 -11.02
N GLN A 67 0.10 -8.13 -11.05
CA GLN A 67 -0.77 -7.80 -12.18
C GLN A 67 0.03 -7.51 -13.46
N ARG A 68 1.14 -6.77 -13.37
CA ARG A 68 2.03 -6.51 -14.52
C ARG A 68 2.65 -7.79 -15.06
N VAL A 69 3.19 -8.64 -14.19
CA VAL A 69 3.77 -9.93 -14.60
C VAL A 69 2.72 -10.83 -15.24
N SER A 70 1.51 -10.89 -14.67
CA SER A 70 0.41 -11.68 -15.23
C SER A 70 -0.03 -11.19 -16.62
N ALA A 71 -0.05 -9.88 -16.84
CA ALA A 71 -0.33 -9.30 -18.16
C ALA A 71 0.73 -9.67 -19.20
N ILE A 72 2.01 -9.63 -18.83
CA ILE A 72 3.13 -10.05 -19.70
C ILE A 72 3.01 -11.53 -20.04
N ASN A 73 2.84 -12.39 -19.04
CA ASN A 73 2.69 -13.84 -19.24
C ASN A 73 1.50 -14.17 -20.16
N LYS A 74 0.38 -13.46 -20.01
CA LYS A 74 -0.80 -13.63 -20.87
C LYS A 74 -0.51 -13.23 -22.31
N ALA A 75 0.19 -12.12 -22.53
CA ALA A 75 0.58 -11.66 -23.87
C ALA A 75 1.55 -12.65 -24.54
N GLU A 76 2.55 -13.15 -23.80
CA GLU A 76 3.49 -14.14 -24.30
C GLU A 76 2.82 -15.49 -24.60
N ALA A 77 1.90 -15.94 -23.74
CA ALA A 77 1.13 -17.16 -23.98
C ALA A 77 0.29 -17.04 -25.26
N GLN A 78 -0.39 -15.91 -25.47
CA GLN A 78 -1.16 -15.65 -26.69
C GLN A 78 -0.26 -15.61 -27.94
N ALA A 79 0.91 -14.99 -27.85
CA ALA A 79 1.87 -14.95 -28.95
C ALA A 79 2.42 -16.35 -29.29
N LYS A 80 2.67 -17.19 -28.28
CA LYS A 80 3.09 -18.59 -28.48
C LYS A 80 1.99 -19.42 -29.14
N ILE A 81 0.74 -19.32 -28.66
CA ILE A 81 -0.42 -20.01 -29.26
C ILE A 81 -0.58 -19.60 -30.73
N ARG A 82 -0.47 -18.30 -31.04
CA ARG A 82 -0.57 -17.83 -32.43
C ARG A 82 0.54 -18.38 -33.32
N LYS A 83 1.77 -18.52 -32.78
CA LYS A 83 2.90 -19.09 -33.52
C LYS A 83 2.75 -20.59 -33.74
N THR A 84 2.27 -21.34 -32.76
CA THR A 84 2.02 -22.79 -32.92
C THR A 84 0.92 -23.06 -33.94
N LEU A 85 -0.19 -22.31 -33.88
CA LEU A 85 -1.28 -22.42 -34.87
C LEU A 85 -0.85 -22.10 -36.31
N ASN A 86 0.21 -21.28 -36.48
CA ASN A 86 0.75 -20.92 -37.79
C ASN A 86 1.88 -21.85 -38.27
N VAL A 87 2.35 -22.77 -37.42
CA VAL A 87 3.38 -23.77 -37.77
C VAL A 87 2.76 -25.10 -38.21
N GLU A 88 1.50 -25.35 -37.84
CA GLU A 88 0.74 -26.57 -38.15
C GLU A 88 -0.16 -26.45 -39.41
N ARG A 89 -0.01 -25.37 -40.19
CA ARG A 89 -0.65 -25.17 -41.51
C ARG A 89 0.40 -25.27 -42.61
#